data_AF-V7FZL4-F1
#
_entry.id   AF-V7FZL4-F1
#
_cell.length_a   1.000
_cell.length_b   1.000
_cell.length_c   1.000
_cell.angle_alpha   90.00
_cell.angle_beta   90.00
_cell.angle_gamma   90.00
#
_symmetry.space_group_name_H-M   'P 1'
#
loop_
_entity.id
_entity.type
_entity.pdbx_description
1 polymer ?
#
loop_
_entity_poly.entity_id
_entity_poly.type
_entity_poly.pdbx_seq_one_letter_code
_entity_poly.pdbx_strand_id
1 'polypeptide(L)'
;MAGKKEFSQSHDPHAYDRYRQRFAGGAGTYPLVGTPETIAAEMAAIAGHGYQGIALSFVNYTRELPYFCDHVLPLLRQAGLRG
;
A
#
# COMPACT_ATOMS: atom_id res chain seq x y z
N MET A 1 -16.95 -2.03 13.62
CA MET A 1 -17.55 -1.94 12.26
C MET A 1 -19.00 -2.41 12.17
N ALA A 2 -19.53 -3.22 13.09
CA ALA A 2 -20.91 -3.74 13.01
C ALA A 2 -21.97 -2.61 12.94
N GLY A 3 -21.96 -1.65 13.88
CA GLY A 3 -22.96 -0.57 13.89
C GLY A 3 -22.91 0.37 12.67
N LYS A 4 -21.76 0.52 12.01
CA LYS A 4 -21.66 1.42 10.83
C LYS A 4 -22.29 0.81 9.57
N LYS A 5 -22.39 -0.52 9.49
CA LYS A 5 -23.09 -1.24 8.40
C LYS A 5 -24.61 -1.20 8.58
N GLU A 6 -25.09 -1.03 9.81
CA GLU A 6 -26.50 -1.09 10.18
C GLU A 6 -27.22 0.28 10.03
N PHE A 7 -26.52 1.39 10.25
CA PHE A 7 -27.13 2.74 10.28
C PHE A 7 -26.75 3.66 9.10
N SER A 8 -25.90 3.21 8.16
CA SER A 8 -25.45 4.01 7.02
C SER A 8 -25.78 3.27 5.73
N GLN A 9 -26.65 3.86 4.90
CA GLN A 9 -26.97 3.36 3.55
C GLN A 9 -26.24 4.13 2.45
N SER A 10 -25.21 4.91 2.79
CA SER A 10 -24.47 5.74 1.84
C SER A 10 -23.42 4.96 1.05
N HIS A 11 -23.22 3.67 1.32
CA HIS A 11 -22.26 2.83 0.62
C HIS A 11 -22.85 1.45 0.27
N ASP A 12 -22.38 0.89 -0.84
CA ASP A 12 -22.68 -0.48 -1.24
C ASP A 12 -22.26 -1.49 -0.15
N PRO A 13 -23.07 -2.53 0.16
CA PRO A 13 -22.71 -3.58 1.12
C PRO A 13 -21.31 -4.19 0.92
N HIS A 14 -20.86 -4.37 -0.32
CA HIS A 14 -19.52 -4.85 -0.67
C HIS A 14 -18.42 -3.85 -0.34
N ALA A 15 -18.73 -2.55 -0.33
CA ALA A 15 -17.76 -1.52 0.04
C ALA A 15 -17.34 -1.67 1.51
N TYR A 16 -18.25 -2.04 2.41
CA TYR A 16 -17.94 -2.25 3.83
C TYR A 16 -16.97 -3.41 4.07
N ASP A 17 -17.09 -4.49 3.30
CA ASP A 17 -16.19 -5.63 3.44
C ASP A 17 -14.79 -5.28 2.94
N ARG A 18 -14.68 -4.55 1.83
CA ARG A 18 -13.40 -3.99 1.35
C ARG A 18 -12.80 -2.98 2.31
N TYR A 19 -13.62 -2.10 2.90
CA TYR A 19 -13.15 -1.15 3.90
C TYR A 19 -12.57 -1.91 5.10
N ARG A 20 -13.27 -2.93 5.60
CA ARG A 20 -12.78 -3.73 6.72
C ARG A 20 -11.41 -4.35 6.43
N GLN A 21 -11.22 -4.89 5.22
CA GLN A 21 -9.93 -5.44 4.78
C GLN A 21 -8.84 -4.36 4.69
N ARG A 22 -9.14 -3.20 4.09
CA ARG A 22 -8.20 -2.06 3.98
C ARG A 22 -7.85 -1.45 5.34
N PHE A 23 -8.81 -1.39 6.26
CA PHE A 23 -8.57 -0.94 7.63
C PHE A 23 -7.63 -1.89 8.37
N ALA A 24 -7.80 -3.21 8.20
CA ALA A 24 -6.90 -4.20 8.79
C ALA A 24 -5.49 -4.15 8.21
N GLY A 25 -5.34 -3.82 6.92
CA GLY A 25 -4.05 -3.78 6.21
C GLY A 25 -3.27 -2.46 6.32
N GLY A 26 -3.80 -1.42 6.99
CA GLY A 26 -3.09 -0.13 7.06
C GLY A 26 -3.98 1.09 7.35
N ALA A 27 -5.12 0.92 8.03
CA ALA A 27 -6.00 2.02 8.42
C ALA A 27 -6.52 2.91 7.27
N GLY A 28 -6.62 2.38 6.04
CA GLY A 28 -7.16 3.12 4.88
C GLY A 28 -6.11 3.80 4.00
N THR A 29 -4.83 3.45 4.14
CA THR A 29 -3.78 3.83 3.20
C THR A 29 -3.91 3.10 1.85
N TYR A 30 -3.11 3.53 0.86
CA TYR A 30 -2.97 2.82 -0.41
C TYR A 30 -2.13 1.55 -0.20
N PRO A 31 -2.71 0.34 -0.36
CA PRO A 31 -1.98 -0.89 -0.11
C PRO A 31 -1.05 -1.21 -1.28
N LEU A 32 0.21 -1.54 -0.98
CA LEU A 32 1.17 -2.10 -1.94
C LEU A 32 1.33 -3.58 -1.62
N VAL A 33 0.71 -4.46 -2.41
CA VAL A 33 0.70 -5.92 -2.16
C VAL A 33 1.01 -6.67 -3.44
N GLY A 34 2.12 -7.40 -3.45
CA GLY A 34 2.57 -8.14 -4.63
C GLY A 34 4.01 -8.60 -4.50
N THR A 35 4.63 -8.93 -5.62
CA THR A 35 6.07 -9.23 -5.68
C THR A 35 6.89 -7.94 -5.60
N PRO A 36 8.20 -8.01 -5.31
CA PRO A 36 9.07 -6.83 -5.32
C PRO A 36 9.00 -6.01 -6.61
N GLU A 37 8.92 -6.67 -7.77
CA GLU A 37 8.81 -6.04 -9.09
C GLU A 37 7.47 -5.31 -9.24
N THR A 38 6.38 -5.91 -8.75
CA THR A 38 5.05 -5.30 -8.78
C THR A 38 5.04 -4.05 -7.90
N ILE A 39 5.58 -4.14 -6.68
CA ILE A 39 5.67 -3.01 -5.75
C ILE A 39 6.52 -1.88 -6.35
N ALA A 40 7.68 -2.20 -6.94
CA ALA A 40 8.55 -1.20 -7.58
C ALA A 40 7.85 -0.52 -8.76
N ALA A 41 7.12 -1.27 -9.59
CA ALA A 41 6.35 -0.73 -10.71
C ALA A 41 5.22 0.19 -10.25
N GLU A 42 4.48 -0.17 -9.19
CA GLU A 42 3.44 0.68 -8.61
C GLU A 42 4.02 1.98 -8.03
N MET A 43 5.14 1.89 -7.30
CA MET A 43 5.84 3.07 -6.79
C MET A 43 6.35 3.98 -7.92
N ALA A 44 6.82 3.40 -9.03
CA ALA A 44 7.21 4.16 -10.21
C ALA A 44 6.02 4.85 -10.88
N ALA A 45 4.86 4.19 -10.95
CA ALA A 45 3.63 4.80 -11.45
C ALA A 45 3.20 5.98 -10.55
N ILE A 46 3.27 5.83 -9.23
CA ILE A 46 3.01 6.92 -8.28
C ILE A 46 3.94 8.11 -8.54
N ALA A 47 5.25 7.87 -8.70
CA ALA A 47 6.19 8.93 -9.04
C ALA A 47 5.87 9.60 -10.40
N GLY A 48 5.45 8.82 -11.40
CA GLY A 48 5.02 9.31 -12.71
C GLY A 48 3.80 10.25 -12.67
N HIS A 49 3.01 10.21 -11.61
CA HIS A 49 1.91 11.15 -11.35
C HIS A 49 2.36 12.45 -10.65
N GLY A 50 3.66 12.65 -10.43
CA GLY A 50 4.22 13.87 -9.86
C GLY A 50 4.42 13.83 -8.34
N TYR A 51 4.18 12.69 -7.69
CA TYR A 51 4.48 12.51 -6.26
C TYR A 51 5.97 12.32 -6.04
N GLN A 52 6.54 13.05 -5.07
CA GLN A 52 7.98 13.04 -4.80
C GLN A 52 8.40 12.11 -3.64
N GLY A 53 7.44 11.51 -2.94
CA GLY A 53 7.72 10.66 -1.79
C GLY A 53 6.51 9.86 -1.34
N ILE A 54 6.78 8.80 -0.59
CA ILE A 54 5.77 7.90 -0.03
C ILE A 54 6.11 7.65 1.45
N ALA A 55 5.13 7.88 2.33
CA ALA A 55 5.20 7.42 3.70
C ALA A 55 4.78 5.94 3.75
N LEU A 56 5.74 5.05 4.03
CA LEU A 56 5.52 3.60 4.06
C LEU A 56 5.43 3.09 5.50
N SER A 57 4.50 2.17 5.71
CA SER A 57 4.40 1.36 6.92
C SER A 57 4.37 -0.12 6.53
N PHE A 58 4.87 -0.96 7.42
CA PHE A 58 4.96 -2.40 7.25
C PHE A 58 4.13 -3.08 8.33
N VAL A 59 3.46 -4.18 7.97
CA VAL A 59 2.66 -4.95 8.95
C VAL A 59 3.60 -5.64 9.93
N ASN A 60 4.67 -6.24 9.40
CA ASN A 60 5.75 -6.82 10.18
C ASN A 60 7.07 -6.14 9.84
N TYR A 61 7.27 -4.94 10.38
CA TYR A 61 8.45 -4.11 10.12
C TYR A 61 9.78 -4.86 10.26
N THR A 62 9.93 -5.72 11.27
CA THR A 62 11.22 -6.39 11.54
C THR A 62 11.61 -7.41 10.49
N ARG A 63 10.64 -7.93 9.72
CA ARG A 63 10.88 -8.88 8.62
C ARG A 63 10.76 -8.21 7.25
N GLU A 64 9.77 -7.35 7.09
CA GLU A 64 9.41 -6.78 5.80
C GLU A 64 10.32 -5.62 5.40
N LEU A 65 10.81 -4.80 6.33
CA LEU A 65 11.73 -3.73 5.97
C LEU A 65 13.06 -4.26 5.41
N PRO A 66 13.77 -5.22 6.04
CA PRO A 66 14.97 -5.79 5.44
C PRO A 66 14.71 -6.38 4.05
N TYR A 67 13.64 -7.15 3.89
CA TYR A 67 13.24 -7.71 2.60
C TYR A 67 12.96 -6.63 1.54
N PHE A 68 12.26 -5.55 1.91
CA PHE A 68 12.01 -4.41 1.02
C PHE A 68 13.31 -3.72 0.61
N CYS A 69 14.24 -3.52 1.55
CA CYS A 69 15.55 -2.95 1.28
C CYS A 69 16.36 -3.80 0.30
N ASP A 70 16.33 -5.12 0.46
CA ASP A 70 17.13 -6.05 -0.35
C ASP A 70 16.53 -6.29 -1.74
N HIS A 71 15.20 -6.22 -1.88
CA HIS A 71 14.52 -6.62 -3.11
C HIS A 71 13.83 -5.49 -3.88
N VAL A 72 13.38 -4.42 -3.22
CA VAL A 72 12.63 -3.32 -3.87
C VAL A 72 13.49 -2.10 -4.10
N LEU A 73 14.28 -1.67 -3.11
CA LEU A 73 15.14 -0.49 -3.27
C LEU A 73 16.12 -0.57 -4.44
N PRO A 74 16.74 -1.73 -4.77
CA PRO A 74 17.59 -1.84 -5.95
C PRO A 74 16.83 -1.63 -7.26
N LEU A 75 15.58 -2.10 -7.34
CA LEU A 75 14.72 -1.91 -8.52
C LEU A 75 14.36 -0.43 -8.69
N LEU A 76 14.04 0.27 -7.60
CA LEU A 76 13.78 1.71 -7.62
C LEU A 76 15.03 2.51 -8.02
N ARG A 77 16.23 2.07 -7.60
CA ARG A 77 17.50 2.66 -8.03
C ARG A 77 17.72 2.47 -9.53
N GLN A 78 17.48 1.27 -10.05
CA GLN A 78 17.57 0.99 -11.49
C GLN A 78 16.58 1.83 -12.31
N ALA A 79 15.40 2.10 -11.76
CA ALA A 79 14.40 2.99 -12.34
C ALA A 79 14.72 4.49 -12.21
N GLY A 80 15.84 4.86 -11.58
CA GLY A 80 16.23 6.26 -11.37
C GLY A 80 15.42 7.00 -10.29
N LEU A 81 14.63 6.28 -9.49
CA LEU A 81 13.76 6.84 -8.45
C LEU A 81 14.44 6.88 -7.08
N ARG A 82 15.65 6.32 -6.96
CA ARG A 82 16.42 6.29 -5.72
C ARG A 82 17.91 6.52 -6.00
N GLY A 83 18.49 7.53 -5.33
CA GLY A 83 19.92 7.86 -5.37
C GLY A 83 20.79 6.96 -4.51
#